data_AF-A0A959T8W3-F1
#
_entry.id   AF-A0A959T8W3-F1
#
_cell.length_a   1.000
_cell.length_b   1.000
_cell.length_c   1.000
_cell.angle_alpha   90.00
_cell.angle_beta   90.00
_cell.angle_gamma   90.00
#
_symmetry.space_group_name_H-M   'P 1'
#
loop_
_entity.id
_entity.type
_entity.pdbx_description
1 polymer ?
#
loop_
_entity_poly.entity_id
_entity_poly.type
_entity_poly.pdbx_seq_one_letter_code
_entity_poly.pdbx_strand_id
1 'polypeptide(L)'
;MDDRMVDVLFKGLRSGDRAALGRAITIVESARPADRDQADALLARCLPLSGKSLRVGITGIPGVGKSTLIDALGMAFIARGHRVAVLAVDPSSTR
;
A
#
# COMPACT_ATOMS: atom_id res chain seq x y z
N MET A 1 2.66 24.07 7.90
CA MET A 1 2.74 22.70 7.36
C MET A 1 3.78 21.95 8.17
N ASP A 2 3.42 20.89 8.91
CA ASP A 2 4.40 20.13 9.70
C ASP A 2 5.17 19.16 8.79
N ASP A 3 6.17 19.72 8.11
CA ASP A 3 7.04 19.04 7.15
C ASP A 3 7.83 17.88 7.78
N ARG A 4 8.04 17.92 9.10
CA ARG A 4 8.77 16.89 9.85
C ARG A 4 8.07 15.53 9.81
N MET A 5 6.74 15.49 9.91
CA MET A 5 6.01 14.23 9.86
C MET A 5 6.14 13.56 8.49
N VAL A 6 5.98 14.33 7.41
CA VAL A 6 6.12 13.84 6.03
C VAL A 6 7.53 13.30 5.81
N ASP A 7 8.55 14.00 6.30
CA ASP A 7 9.94 13.54 6.27
C ASP A 7 10.18 12.22 7.00
N VAL A 8 9.65 12.09 8.23
CA VAL A 8 9.78 10.87 9.03
C VAL A 8 9.12 9.69 8.31
N LEU A 9 7.90 9.88 7.80
CA LEU A 9 7.19 8.84 7.06
C LEU A 9 7.92 8.47 5.76
N PHE A 10 8.37 9.46 4.98
CA PHE A 10 9.08 9.20 3.73
C PHE A 10 10.39 8.43 3.95
N LYS A 11 11.16 8.78 4.99
CA LYS A 11 12.38 8.04 5.35
C LYS A 11 12.05 6.59 5.77
N GLY A 12 11.00 6.41 6.58
CA GLY A 12 10.54 5.07 6.99
C GLY A 12 10.08 4.21 5.81
N LEU A 13 9.35 4.79 4.86
CA LEU A 13 8.95 4.10 3.62
C LEU A 13 10.17 3.65 2.82
N ARG A 14 11.18 4.50 2.67
CA ARG A 14 12.42 4.17 1.94
C ARG A 14 13.24 3.07 2.61
N SER A 15 13.20 2.95 3.94
CA SER A 15 13.86 1.86 4.67
C SER A 15 13.05 0.57 4.74
N GLY A 16 11.81 0.56 4.22
CA GLY A 16 10.92 -0.60 4.31
C GLY A 16 10.28 -0.79 5.67
N ASP A 17 10.16 0.27 6.49
CA ASP A 17 9.47 0.22 7.77
C ASP A 17 7.96 -0.01 7.56
N ARG A 18 7.47 -1.19 7.99
CA ARG A 18 6.06 -1.58 7.89
C ARG A 18 5.14 -0.70 8.74
N ALA A 19 5.61 -0.20 9.88
CA ALA A 19 4.81 0.69 10.73
C ALA A 19 4.66 2.07 10.09
N ALA A 20 5.73 2.60 9.47
CA ALA A 20 5.64 3.82 8.66
C ALA A 20 4.72 3.64 7.46
N LEU A 21 4.76 2.49 6.78
CA LEU A 21 3.84 2.17 5.70
C LEU A 21 2.37 2.17 6.15
N GLY A 22 2.05 1.53 7.27
CA GLY A 22 0.70 1.54 7.82
C GLY A 22 0.20 2.95 8.12
N ARG A 23 1.02 3.78 8.80
CA ARG A 23 0.67 5.19 9.08
C ARG A 23 0.48 6.01 7.80
N ALA A 24 1.33 5.80 6.80
CA ALA A 24 1.21 6.48 5.52
C ALA A 24 -0.09 6.13 4.80
N ILE A 25 -0.47 4.85 4.76
CA ILE A 25 -1.76 4.40 4.19
C ILE A 25 -2.92 5.06 4.95
N THR A 26 -2.90 5.05 6.28
CA THR A 26 -3.95 5.68 7.10
C THR A 26 -4.10 7.18 6.81
N ILE A 27 -3.01 7.93 6.65
CA ILE A 27 -3.06 9.36 6.33
C ILE A 27 -3.64 9.57 4.93
N VAL A 28 -3.26 8.75 3.95
CA VAL A 28 -3.75 8.83 2.57
C VAL A 28 -5.25 8.46 2.47
N GLU A 29 -5.72 7.52 3.28
CA GLU A 29 -7.13 7.10 3.32
C GLU A 29 -8.01 8.01 4.19
N SER A 30 -7.42 8.92 4.97
CA SER A 30 -8.16 9.77 5.88
C SER A 30 -9.11 10.73 5.16
N ALA A 31 -10.36 10.79 5.62
CA ALA A 31 -11.34 11.77 5.15
C ALA A 31 -11.16 13.16 5.78
N ARG A 32 -10.30 13.32 6.80
CA ARG A 32 -10.13 14.58 7.52
C ARG A 32 -9.44 15.63 6.63
N PRO A 33 -10.00 16.85 6.48
CA PRO A 33 -9.37 17.90 5.69
C PRO A 33 -7.94 18.25 6.13
N ALA A 34 -7.66 18.15 7.43
CA ALA A 34 -6.34 18.44 8.01
C ALA A 34 -5.23 17.49 7.53
N ASP A 35 -5.57 16.28 7.07
CA ASP A 35 -4.60 15.30 6.62
C ASP A 35 -4.27 15.42 5.13
N ARG A 36 -5.10 16.14 4.34
CA ARG A 36 -5.00 16.21 2.87
C ARG A 36 -3.66 16.77 2.41
N ASP A 37 -3.26 17.92 2.96
CA ASP A 37 -1.99 18.57 2.57
C ASP A 37 -0.78 17.65 2.85
N GLN A 38 -0.82 16.89 3.96
CA GLN A 38 0.24 15.96 4.31
C GLN A 38 0.24 14.73 3.41
N ALA A 39 -0.94 14.20 3.07
CA ALA A 39 -1.10 13.08 2.14
C ALA A 39 -0.56 13.44 0.75
N ASP A 40 -0.95 14.59 0.21
CA ASP A 40 -0.51 15.07 -1.11
C ASP A 40 1.00 15.29 -1.16
N ALA A 41 1.57 15.92 -0.12
CA ALA A 41 3.00 16.12 -0.01
C ALA A 41 3.78 14.79 0.07
N LEU A 42 3.28 13.82 0.83
CA LEU A 42 3.90 12.49 0.92
C LEU A 42 3.81 11.74 -0.41
N LEU A 43 2.65 11.74 -1.07
CA LEU A 43 2.43 11.11 -2.38
C LEU A 43 3.35 11.70 -3.45
N ALA A 44 3.48 13.04 -3.50
CA ALA A 44 4.36 13.72 -4.45
C ALA A 44 5.82 13.25 -4.34
N ARG A 45 6.31 12.96 -3.14
CA ARG A 45 7.66 12.43 -2.91
C ARG A 45 7.80 10.95 -3.26
N CYS A 46 6.73 10.18 -3.08
CA CYS A 46 6.72 8.74 -3.36
C CYS A 46 6.58 8.43 -4.86
N LEU A 47 5.85 9.26 -5.62
CA LEU A 47 5.54 9.02 -7.04
C LEU A 47 6.78 8.75 -7.93
N PRO A 48 7.87 9.52 -7.86
CA PRO A 48 9.09 9.26 -8.64
C PRO A 48 9.77 7.91 -8.34
N LEU A 49 9.48 7.31 -7.18
CA LEU A 49 10.05 6.02 -6.77
C LEU A 49 9.13 4.83 -7.13
N SER A 50 7.91 5.11 -7.57
CA SER A 50 6.90 4.10 -7.91
C SER A 50 7.17 3.41 -9.26
N GLY A 51 6.34 2.42 -9.62
CA GLY A 51 6.42 1.73 -10.91
C GLY A 51 7.47 0.62 -11.02
N LYS A 52 8.34 0.45 -10.00
CA LYS A 52 9.37 -0.62 -9.95
C LYS A 52 8.84 -1.94 -9.40
N SER A 53 7.59 -2.29 -9.71
CA SER A 53 6.94 -3.52 -9.25
C SER A 53 5.99 -4.08 -10.31
N LEU A 54 5.86 -5.42 -10.32
CA LEU A 54 4.84 -6.12 -11.10
C LEU A 54 3.48 -5.97 -10.41
N ARG A 55 2.45 -5.58 -11.17
CA ARG A 55 1.07 -5.40 -10.68
C ARG A 55 0.16 -6.38 -11.40
N VAL A 56 -0.50 -7.27 -10.65
CA VAL A 56 -1.38 -8.32 -11.17
C VAL A 56 -2.76 -8.18 -10.53
N GLY A 57 -3.80 -8.07 -11.36
CA GLY A 57 -5.18 -8.12 -10.90
C GLY A 57 -5.69 -9.56 -10.87
N ILE A 58 -6.33 -9.95 -9.77
CA ILE A 58 -6.93 -11.29 -9.62
C ILE A 58 -8.41 -11.11 -9.27
N THR A 59 -9.27 -11.66 -10.12
CA THR A 59 -10.73 -11.67 -9.95
C THR A 59 -11.28 -13.09 -10.01
N GLY A 60 -12.50 -13.29 -9.57
CA GLY A 60 -13.18 -14.57 -9.60
C GLY A 60 -14.48 -14.56 -8.81
N ILE A 61 -15.39 -15.48 -9.12
CA ILE A 61 -16.66 -15.63 -8.41
C ILE A 61 -16.43 -16.04 -6.94
N PRO A 62 -17.37 -15.73 -6.02
CA PRO A 62 -17.29 -16.21 -4.64
C PRO A 62 -17.11 -17.73 -4.58
N GLY A 63 -16.22 -18.21 -3.72
CA GLY A 63 -15.95 -19.64 -3.54
C GLY A 63 -14.99 -20.29 -4.54
N VAL A 64 -14.51 -19.57 -5.58
CA VAL A 64 -13.58 -20.14 -6.60
C VAL A 64 -12.18 -20.52 -6.07
N GLY A 65 -11.90 -20.29 -4.79
CA GLY A 65 -10.57 -20.52 -4.21
C GLY A 65 -9.57 -19.39 -4.45
N LYS A 66 -10.03 -18.18 -4.77
CA LYS A 66 -9.17 -17.00 -5.01
C LYS A 66 -8.17 -16.75 -3.87
N SER A 67 -8.61 -16.85 -2.61
CA SER A 67 -7.73 -16.62 -1.46
C SER A 67 -6.64 -17.69 -1.35
N THR A 68 -6.99 -18.95 -1.60
CA THR A 68 -6.03 -20.07 -1.66
C THR A 68 -4.98 -19.87 -2.74
N LEU A 69 -5.42 -19.40 -3.92
CA LEU A 69 -4.51 -19.09 -5.02
C LEU A 69 -3.55 -17.94 -4.67
N ILE A 70 -4.07 -16.85 -4.10
CA ILE A 70 -3.27 -15.67 -3.71
C ILE A 70 -2.22 -16.07 -2.67
N ASP A 71 -2.60 -16.88 -1.68
CA ASP A 71 -1.69 -17.36 -0.64
C ASP A 71 -0.57 -18.24 -1.22
N ALA A 72 -0.92 -19.26 -2.00
CA ALA A 72 0.05 -20.14 -2.62
C ALA A 72 1.01 -19.40 -3.56
N LEU A 73 0.48 -18.48 -4.39
CA LEU A 73 1.28 -17.66 -5.30
C LEU A 73 2.20 -16.71 -4.53
N GLY A 74 1.68 -16.06 -3.48
CA GLY A 74 2.43 -15.16 -2.63
C GLY A 74 3.61 -15.87 -1.96
N MET A 75 3.36 -17.02 -1.33
CA MET A 75 4.40 -17.84 -0.70
C MET A 75 5.46 -18.30 -1.70
N ALA A 76 5.05 -18.67 -2.92
CA ALA A 76 5.97 -19.07 -3.98
C ALA A 76 6.89 -17.92 -4.44
N PHE A 77 6.41 -16.67 -4.45
CA PHE A 77 7.24 -15.50 -4.77
C PHE A 77 8.13 -15.08 -3.59
N ILE A 78 7.63 -15.16 -2.36
CA ILE A 78 8.41 -14.92 -1.14
C ILE A 78 9.59 -15.90 -1.08
N ALA A 79 9.35 -17.19 -1.34
CA ALA A 79 10.39 -18.22 -1.38
C ALA A 79 11.48 -17.94 -2.44
N ARG A 80 11.18 -17.14 -3.47
CA ARG A 80 12.13 -16.68 -4.50
C ARG A 80 12.80 -15.34 -4.15
N GLY A 81 12.59 -14.82 -2.94
CA GLY A 81 13.18 -13.57 -2.47
C GLY A 81 12.42 -12.30 -2.89
N HIS A 82 11.22 -12.43 -3.45
CA HIS A 82 10.40 -11.26 -3.77
C HIS A 82 9.66 -10.73 -2.53
N ARG A 83 9.40 -9.43 -2.53
CA ARG A 83 8.48 -8.79 -1.57
C ARG A 83 7.10 -8.73 -2.21
N VAL A 84 6.10 -9.30 -1.53
CA VAL A 84 4.73 -9.38 -2.00
C VAL A 84 3.83 -8.50 -1.15
N ALA A 85 2.93 -7.76 -1.79
CA ALA A 85 1.85 -7.02 -1.15
C ALA A 85 0.53 -7.41 -1.81
N VAL A 86 -0.53 -7.54 -1.01
CA VAL A 86 -1.89 -7.84 -1.50
C VAL A 86 -2.79 -6.67 -1.11
N LEU A 87 -3.41 -6.03 -2.09
CA LEU A 87 -4.43 -5.01 -1.88
C LEU A 87 -5.79 -5.61 -2.23
N ALA A 88 -6.68 -5.71 -1.24
CA ALA A 88 -8.06 -6.11 -1.45
C ALA A 88 -8.88 -4.88 -1.85
N VAL A 89 -9.70 -5.02 -2.90
CA VAL A 89 -10.66 -3.99 -3.31
C VAL A 89 -12.05 -4.59 -3.13
N ASP A 90 -12.84 -4.00 -2.24
CA ASP A 90 -14.22 -4.40 -1.99
C ASP A 90 -15.15 -3.24 -2.38
N PRO A 91 -15.97 -3.36 -3.44
CA PRO A 91 -16.89 -2.30 -3.85
C PRO A 91 -18.03 -2.07 -2.85
N SER A 92 -18.24 -2.97 -1.89
CA SER A 92 -19.30 -2.85 -0.88
C SER A 92 -18.96 -1.94 0.30
N SER A 93 -17.70 -1.47 0.41
CA SER A 93 -17.33 -0.49 1.44
C SER A 93 -17.89 0.89 1.09
N THR A 94 -18.95 1.30 1.78
CA THR A 94 -19.55 2.63 1.65
C THR A 94 -18.51 3.73 1.90
N ARG A 95 -18.53 4.78 1.07
CA ARG A 95 -17.62 5.92 1.10
C ARG A 95 -18.02 6.97 2.12
#